data_AF-A0A950CIL0-F1
#
_entry.id   AF-A0A950CIL0-F1
#
_cell.length_a   1.000
_cell.length_b   1.000
_cell.length_c   1.000
_cell.angle_alpha   90.00
_cell.angle_beta   90.00
_cell.angle_gamma   90.00
#
_symmetry.space_group_name_H-M   'P 1'
#
loop_
_entity.id
_entity.type
_entity.pdbx_description
1 polymer ?
#
loop_
_entity_poly.entity_id
_entity_poly.type
_entity_poly.pdbx_seq_one_letter_code
_entity_poly.pdbx_strand_id
1 'polypeptide(L)'
;MPDDETLDEMGIENAWELTGLYRGVPLIHRSITDIAREPDMIHLYREPILLEWIETNVDLYRLVRNVLVHEIAHHFGFSDAEIEALEREMD
;
A
#
# COMPACT_ATOMS: atom_id res chain seq x y z
N MET A 1 1.37 -13.60 -0.97
CA MET A 1 0.83 -13.22 0.34
C MET A 1 1.86 -12.40 1.09
N PRO A 2 1.44 -11.57 2.05
CA PRO A 2 2.28 -11.09 3.13
C PRO A 2 2.87 -12.27 3.92
N ASP A 3 4.07 -12.09 4.46
CA ASP A 3 4.66 -13.03 5.42
C ASP A 3 4.15 -12.76 6.84
N ASP A 4 4.27 -13.77 7.71
CA ASP A 4 3.73 -13.73 9.08
C ASP A 4 4.33 -12.58 9.91
N GLU A 5 5.63 -12.31 9.73
CA GLU A 5 6.33 -11.21 10.41
C GLU A 5 5.68 -9.86 10.05
N THR A 6 5.42 -9.62 8.77
CA THR A 6 4.75 -8.41 8.29
C THR A 6 3.33 -8.28 8.86
N LEU A 7 2.58 -9.38 8.95
CA LEU A 7 1.21 -9.35 9.48
C LEU A 7 1.18 -9.01 10.97
N ASP A 8 2.08 -9.62 11.74
CA ASP A 8 2.24 -9.34 13.17
C ASP A 8 2.66 -7.88 13.41
N GLU A 9 3.60 -7.35 12.62
CA GLU A 9 4.04 -5.94 12.70
C GLU A 9 2.90 -4.96 12.43
N MET A 10 2.04 -5.28 11.46
CA MET A 10 0.91 -4.44 11.05
C MET A 10 -0.35 -4.67 11.87
N GLY A 11 -0.38 -5.70 12.73
CA GLY A 11 -1.56 -6.08 13.50
C GLY A 11 -2.73 -6.58 12.63
N ILE A 12 -2.41 -7.20 11.48
CA ILE A 12 -3.40 -7.69 10.51
C ILE A 12 -3.64 -9.18 10.74
N GLU A 13 -4.86 -9.52 11.16
CA GLU A 13 -5.22 -10.92 11.44
C GLU A 13 -5.44 -11.74 10.17
N ASN A 14 -5.84 -11.08 9.08
CA ASN A 14 -6.21 -11.73 7.84
C ASN A 14 -5.31 -11.26 6.69
N ALA A 15 -4.41 -12.13 6.24
CA ALA A 15 -3.47 -11.84 5.16
C ALA A 15 -4.13 -11.47 3.81
N TRP A 16 -5.42 -11.78 3.63
CA TRP A 16 -6.21 -11.42 2.46
C TRP A 16 -6.64 -9.95 2.44
N GLU A 17 -6.55 -9.25 3.57
CA GLU A 17 -6.90 -7.82 3.70
C GLU A 17 -5.74 -6.88 3.34
N LEU A 18 -4.52 -7.40 3.16
CA LEU A 18 -3.35 -6.61 2.82
C LEU A 18 -2.99 -6.78 1.33
N THR A 19 -3.42 -5.83 0.50
CA THR A 19 -3.18 -5.83 -0.96
C THR A 19 -1.89 -5.09 -1.34
N GLY A 20 -1.52 -4.06 -0.57
CA GLY A 20 -0.31 -3.27 -0.73
C GLY A 20 0.35 -2.98 0.62
N LEU A 21 1.65 -2.67 0.60
CA LEU A 21 2.35 -2.15 1.77
C LEU A 21 3.54 -1.29 1.35
N TYR A 22 3.57 -0.03 1.79
CA TYR A 22 4.77 0.80 1.74
C TYR A 22 5.78 0.39 2.83
N ARG A 23 7.01 0.02 2.44
CA ARG A 23 8.14 -0.27 3.35
C ARG A 23 9.30 0.69 3.08
N GLY A 24 9.62 1.54 4.05
CA GLY A 24 10.67 2.55 3.97
C GLY A 24 10.65 3.49 5.17
N VAL A 25 11.69 4.32 5.33
CA VAL A 25 11.74 5.33 6.39
C VAL A 25 11.08 6.63 5.87
N PRO A 26 10.04 7.16 6.53
CA PRO A 26 9.37 8.39 6.10
C PRO A 26 10.35 9.53 5.82
N LEU A 27 10.11 10.27 4.73
CA LEU A 27 10.92 11.43 4.29
C LEU A 27 11.25 12.43 5.41
N ILE A 28 10.30 12.64 6.32
CA ILE A 28 10.38 13.54 7.47
C ILE A 28 11.41 13.13 8.54
N HIS A 29 11.89 11.88 8.51
CA HIS A 29 12.89 11.34 9.43
C HIS A 29 14.27 11.12 8.76
N ARG A 30 14.48 11.62 7.53
CA ARG A 30 15.75 11.48 6.82
C ARG A 30 16.84 12.40 7.39
N SER A 31 17.93 11.84 7.90
CA SER A 31 19.16 12.58 8.20
C SER A 31 20.14 12.51 7.03
N ILE A 32 20.84 13.61 6.76
CA ILE A 32 21.84 13.74 5.67
C ILE A 32 23.06 12.81 5.90
N THR A 33 23.21 12.28 7.12
CA THR A 33 24.35 11.45 7.55
C THR A 33 24.10 9.94 7.45
N ASP A 34 22.94 9.50 6.98
CA ASP A 34 22.59 8.08 6.99
C ASP A 34 23.33 7.30 5.89
N ILE A 35 23.89 6.14 6.29
CA ILE A 35 24.53 5.13 5.41
C ILE A 35 23.55 4.73 4.31
N ALA A 36 24.04 4.31 3.12
CA ALA A 36 23.21 3.83 2.01
C ALA A 36 22.08 2.91 2.53
N ARG A 37 20.86 3.45 2.57
CA ARG A 37 19.66 2.73 2.99
C ARG A 37 19.01 2.09 1.77
N GLU A 38 18.35 0.97 2.00
CA GLU A 38 17.51 0.35 0.99
C GLU A 38 16.51 1.39 0.45
N PRO A 39 16.22 1.38 -0.86
CA PRO A 39 15.24 2.27 -1.44
C PRO A 39 13.88 2.03 -0.77
N ASP A 40 13.05 3.07 -0.72
CA ASP A 40 11.66 2.88 -0.33
C ASP A 40 10.97 1.97 -1.36
N MET A 41 10.23 0.98 -0.87
CA MET A 41 9.58 -0.04 -1.68
C MET A 41 8.09 -0.06 -1.40
N ILE A 42 7.28 -0.28 -2.45
CA ILE A 42 5.88 -0.67 -2.30
C ILE A 42 5.76 -2.14 -2.65
N HIS A 43 5.36 -2.94 -1.68
CA HIS A 43 5.05 -4.35 -1.86
C HIS A 43 3.61 -4.47 -2.35
N LEU A 44 3.40 -5.22 -3.42
CA LEU A 44 2.06 -5.58 -3.91
C LEU A 44 1.85 -7.07 -3.70
N TYR A 45 0.80 -7.42 -2.97
CA TYR A 45 0.48 -8.81 -2.67
C TYR A 45 -0.47 -9.34 -3.73
N ARG A 46 0.10 -10.11 -4.66
CA ARG A 46 -0.61 -10.66 -5.82
C ARG A 46 -1.90 -11.41 -5.46
N GLU A 47 -1.84 -12.30 -4.47
CA GLU A 47 -2.99 -13.17 -4.14
C GLU A 47 -4.18 -12.40 -3.55
N PRO A 48 -4.00 -11.50 -2.56
CA PRO A 48 -5.05 -10.59 -2.10
C PRO A 48 -5.63 -9.72 -3.23
N ILE A 49 -4.77 -9.15 -4.08
CA ILE A 49 -5.22 -8.36 -5.25
C ILE A 49 -6.07 -9.20 -6.20
N LEU A 50 -5.67 -10.46 -6.48
CA LEU A 50 -6.43 -11.33 -7.37
C LEU A 50 -7.76 -11.77 -6.77
N LEU A 51 -7.84 -11.91 -5.43
CA LEU A 51 -9.10 -12.19 -4.75
C LEU A 51 -10.06 -11.01 -4.90
N GLU A 52 -9.62 -9.80 -4.57
CA GLU A 52 -10.43 -8.58 -4.71
C GLU A 52 -10.87 -8.37 -6.16
N TRP A 53 -9.99 -8.65 -7.13
CA TRP A 53 -10.33 -8.61 -8.55
C TRP A 53 -11.51 -9.53 -8.90
N ILE A 54 -11.49 -10.77 -8.40
CA ILE A 54 -12.58 -11.75 -8.62
C ILE A 54 -13.88 -11.28 -7.95
N GLU A 55 -13.80 -10.71 -6.75
CA GLU A 55 -14.97 -10.27 -5.98
C GLU A 55 -15.63 -9.01 -6.52
N THR A 56 -14.82 -8.05 -6.97
CA THR A 56 -15.29 -6.72 -7.41
C THR A 56 -15.54 -6.64 -8.92
N ASN A 57 -14.90 -7.52 -9.71
CA ASN A 57 -14.92 -7.50 -11.17
C ASN A 57 -14.49 -6.15 -11.79
N VAL A 58 -13.68 -5.38 -11.06
CA VAL A 58 -13.02 -4.16 -11.55
C VAL A 58 -11.90 -4.54 -12.54
N ASP A 59 -11.53 -3.63 -13.43
CA ASP A 59 -10.36 -3.84 -14.29
C ASP A 59 -9.08 -4.02 -13.45
N LEU A 60 -8.29 -5.08 -13.71
CA LEU A 60 -7.13 -5.41 -12.88
C LEU A 60 -6.06 -4.30 -12.90
N TYR A 61 -5.89 -3.59 -14.02
CA TYR A 61 -4.98 -2.46 -14.09
C TYR A 61 -5.45 -1.32 -13.18
N ARG A 62 -6.75 -1.01 -13.20
CA ARG A 62 -7.35 -0.02 -12.29
C ARG A 62 -7.22 -0.43 -10.82
N LEU A 63 -7.43 -1.70 -10.50
CA LEU A 63 -7.25 -2.21 -9.14
C LEU A 63 -5.79 -2.04 -8.65
N VAL A 64 -4.81 -2.51 -9.43
CA VAL A 64 -3.40 -2.36 -9.08
C VAL A 64 -3.00 -0.88 -8.95
N ARG A 65 -3.50 -0.02 -9.85
CA ARG A 65 -3.30 1.42 -9.77
C ARG A 65 -3.85 2.00 -8.48
N ASN A 66 -5.07 1.64 -8.08
CA ASN A 66 -5.70 2.16 -6.87
C ASN A 66 -4.90 1.76 -5.63
N VAL A 67 -4.52 0.48 -5.50
CA VAL A 67 -3.64 0.02 -4.41
C VAL A 67 -2.34 0.84 -4.37
N LEU A 68 -1.68 1.04 -5.51
CA LEU A 68 -0.43 1.81 -5.57
C LEU A 68 -0.63 3.28 -5.15
N VAL A 69 -1.67 3.93 -5.63
CA VAL A 69 -1.98 5.33 -5.29
C VAL A 69 -2.32 5.45 -3.81
N HIS A 70 -3.05 4.50 -3.25
CA HIS A 70 -3.41 4.42 -1.85
C HIS A 70 -2.16 4.34 -0.94
N GLU A 71 -1.25 3.41 -1.23
CA GLU A 71 0.02 3.26 -0.48
C GLU A 71 0.89 4.52 -0.56
N ILE A 72 0.97 5.16 -1.74
CA ILE A 72 1.72 6.40 -1.93
C ILE A 72 1.08 7.53 -1.10
N ALA A 73 -0.23 7.69 -1.19
CA ALA A 73 -0.94 8.77 -0.50
C ALA A 73 -0.81 8.62 1.03
N HIS A 74 -0.94 7.40 1.56
CA HIS A 74 -0.67 7.11 2.97
C HIS A 74 0.75 7.47 3.38
N HIS A 75 1.74 7.11 2.57
CA HIS A 75 3.13 7.50 2.83
C HIS A 75 3.32 9.03 2.89
N PHE A 76 2.56 9.78 2.09
CA PHE A 76 2.57 11.25 2.12
C PHE A 76 1.70 11.87 3.23
N GLY A 77 1.08 11.06 4.10
CA GLY A 77 0.31 11.50 5.25
C GLY A 77 -1.14 11.83 4.96
N PHE A 78 -1.69 11.38 3.84
CA PHE A 78 -3.11 11.50 3.55
C PHE A 78 -3.89 10.47 4.38
N SER A 79 -5.03 10.90 4.90
CA SER A 79 -6.01 10.04 5.56
C SER A 79 -6.87 9.29 4.55
N ASP A 80 -7.49 8.18 4.96
CA ASP A 80 -8.41 7.39 4.14
C ASP A 80 -9.49 8.27 3.48
N ALA A 81 -10.03 9.23 4.24
CA ALA A 81 -11.05 10.15 3.76
C ALA A 81 -10.55 11.12 2.67
N GLU A 82 -9.29 11.56 2.75
CA GLU A 82 -8.67 12.39 1.71
C GLU A 82 -8.37 11.58 0.46
N ILE A 83 -7.94 10.33 0.62
CA ILE A 83 -7.69 9.42 -0.51
C ILE A 83 -8.98 9.09 -1.23
N GLU A 84 -10.05 8.74 -0.50
CA GLU A 84 -11.36 8.46 -1.09
C GLU A 84 -11.92 9.69 -1.83
N ALA A 85 -11.67 10.90 -1.30
CA ALA A 85 -12.03 12.13 -1.99
C ALA A 85 -11.26 12.31 -3.31
N LEU A 86 -9.95 12.08 -3.31
CA LEU A 86 -9.11 12.14 -4.51
C LEU A 86 -9.55 11.11 -5.56
N GLU A 87 -9.83 9.87 -5.15
CA GLU A 87 -10.28 8.82 -6.06
C GLU A 87 -11.60 9.19 -6.74
N ARG A 88 -12.56 9.76 -5.99
CA ARG A 88 -13.83 10.26 -6.55
C ARG A 88 -13.66 11.40 -7.55
N GLU A 89 -12.60 12.21 -7.43
CA GLU A 89 -12.30 13.31 -8.38
C GLU A 89 -11.60 12.83 -9.66
N MET A 90 -10.93 11.68 -9.62
CA MET A 90 -10.17 11.12 -10.76
C MET A 90 -11.01 10.21 -11.68
N ASP A 91 -12.24 9.89 -11.28
CA ASP A 91 -13.20 9.03 -11.97
C ASP A 91 -14.15 9.80 -12.91
#